data_AF-A0A9D6FNR0-F1
#
_entry.id   AF-A0A9D6FNR0-F1
#
_cell.length_a   1.000
_cell.length_b   1.000
_cell.length_c   1.000
_cell.angle_alpha   90.00
_cell.angle_beta   90.00
_cell.angle_gamma   90.00
#
_symmetry.space_group_name_H-M   'P 1'
#
loop_
_entity.id
_entity.type
_entity.pdbx_description
1 polymer ?
#
loop_
_entity_poly.entity_id
_entity_poly.type
_entity_poly.pdbx_seq_one_letter_code
_entity_poly.pdbx_strand_id
1 'polypeptide(L)'
;MEAASAGKGSEIVGEVFGQPVTQAEFDYHFTNATRISRRGRGFDTEEARRAEAWNYLIYMREIGRLGLEVDAAELESELKNLLSEQGLERGSERYRLWVREMFNEDALTFENRLRDVLKIEKYTSAPIDPDVSVTEDEIKQKHLNQQSSFEVEYMMCATPEGAEELRKKMAADPSPWKEAYTAARDKDGQKGASWINTMSIEAMIDLWKIPKDDSYRILDAELGSFIAGQNIYGPCVFRLLSKRVGTVERYDDAKREQLRQALVHQKKHEKRKQYLAALVAGAGVRDYALEKEGGRKKEGGEKRDVGRGTSDVGREMKVEGGEKREEAVAKQTQNETVVVLETNQGAVEIELYPDKAPKTCENFVGLVKKGYYDGIIFHRVIKGFMLQGGDPTGTGRGGESLWGGNFQDEFADGLAFNEAGILAMANAGPHTNRSQFFITTAPTPWLNKKHTIFGKVRAGMDVVRGIENEKTDAQDKPRDEQKIVKAYVK
;
A
#
# COMPACT_ATOMS: atom_id res chain seq x y z
N MET A 1 23.37 -31.18 -39.56
CA MET A 1 24.21 -30.27 -38.76
C MET A 1 23.37 -29.76 -37.61
N GLU A 2 23.22 -30.62 -36.59
CA GLU A 2 22.81 -30.21 -35.25
C GLU A 2 24.08 -29.75 -34.53
N ALA A 3 24.17 -28.46 -34.22
CA ALA A 3 24.98 -27.87 -33.16
C ALA A 3 25.06 -26.34 -33.37
N ALA A 4 24.12 -25.58 -32.78
CA ALA A 4 24.32 -24.20 -32.29
C ALA A 4 22.97 -23.58 -31.89
N SER A 5 22.57 -23.74 -30.63
CA SER A 5 21.53 -22.91 -29.97
C SER A 5 21.37 -23.19 -28.46
N ALA A 6 22.05 -24.21 -27.90
CA ALA A 6 22.12 -24.36 -26.45
C ALA A 6 23.18 -23.38 -25.87
N GLY A 7 22.76 -22.22 -25.33
CA GLY A 7 23.73 -21.36 -24.63
C GLY A 7 23.34 -19.93 -24.21
N LYS A 8 22.08 -19.48 -24.27
CA LYS A 8 21.69 -18.14 -23.75
C LYS A 8 20.42 -18.08 -22.89
N GLY A 9 19.72 -19.20 -22.68
CA GLY A 9 18.44 -19.22 -21.97
C GLY A 9 18.49 -19.45 -20.45
N SER A 10 19.68 -19.61 -19.86
CA SER A 10 19.83 -20.07 -18.47
C SER A 10 20.35 -19.01 -17.49
N GLU A 11 20.69 -17.81 -17.96
CA GLU A 11 21.16 -16.75 -17.07
C GLU A 11 19.98 -16.11 -16.34
N ILE A 12 20.01 -16.18 -15.01
CA ILE A 12 19.02 -15.52 -14.15
C ILE A 12 19.46 -14.08 -13.93
N VAL A 13 18.60 -13.14 -14.29
CA VAL A 13 18.89 -11.69 -14.23
C VAL A 13 18.23 -11.00 -13.05
N GLY A 14 17.32 -11.70 -12.39
CA GLY A 14 16.58 -11.17 -11.26
C GLY A 14 15.51 -12.11 -10.75
N GLU A 15 14.68 -11.58 -9.86
CA GLU A 15 13.58 -12.31 -9.24
C GLU A 15 12.33 -11.42 -9.17
N VAL A 16 11.16 -12.04 -9.33
CA VAL A 16 9.85 -11.43 -9.08
C VAL A 16 9.02 -12.45 -8.28
N PHE A 17 8.42 -12.02 -7.16
CA PHE A 17 7.77 -12.89 -6.18
C PHE A 17 8.67 -14.03 -5.68
N GLY A 18 9.99 -13.79 -5.59
CA GLY A 18 10.98 -14.81 -5.22
C GLY A 18 11.16 -15.93 -6.25
N GLN A 19 10.57 -15.81 -7.44
CA GLN A 19 10.79 -16.73 -8.55
C GLN A 19 11.80 -16.14 -9.52
N PRO A 20 12.76 -16.95 -10.01
CA PRO A 20 13.82 -16.49 -10.90
C PRO A 20 13.22 -15.98 -12.22
N VAL A 21 13.90 -14.99 -12.81
CA VAL A 21 13.58 -14.41 -14.13
C VAL A 21 14.79 -14.64 -15.03
N THR A 22 14.56 -15.30 -16.17
CA THR A 22 15.65 -15.53 -17.13
C THR A 22 15.94 -14.27 -17.95
N GLN A 23 17.16 -14.16 -18.49
CA GLN A 23 17.53 -13.06 -19.40
C GLN A 23 16.56 -12.97 -20.59
N ALA A 24 16.15 -14.09 -21.17
CA ALA A 24 15.22 -14.12 -22.30
C ALA A 24 13.82 -13.59 -21.92
N GLU A 25 13.32 -13.96 -20.75
CA GLU A 25 12.04 -13.48 -20.21
C GLU A 25 12.10 -11.97 -19.93
N PHE A 26 13.18 -11.50 -19.30
CA PHE A 26 13.37 -10.07 -19.04
C PHE A 26 13.54 -9.26 -20.32
N ASP A 27 14.39 -9.72 -21.25
CA ASP A 27 14.63 -9.03 -22.53
C ASP A 27 13.37 -8.89 -23.36
N TYR A 28 12.48 -9.89 -23.29
CA TYR A 28 11.16 -9.81 -23.90
C TYR A 28 10.39 -8.60 -23.36
N HIS A 29 10.27 -8.42 -22.04
CA HIS A 29 9.55 -7.25 -21.50
C HIS A 29 10.35 -5.94 -21.61
N PHE A 30 11.68 -5.98 -21.53
CA PHE A 30 12.57 -4.82 -21.55
C PHE A 30 12.74 -4.17 -22.92
N THR A 31 12.88 -4.98 -23.97
CA THR A 31 12.90 -4.48 -25.37
C THR A 31 11.58 -3.78 -25.72
N ASN A 32 10.52 -4.17 -25.01
CA ASN A 32 9.14 -3.76 -25.25
C ASN A 32 8.67 -2.60 -24.35
N ALA A 33 9.33 -2.37 -23.21
CA ALA A 33 9.20 -1.17 -22.40
C ALA A 33 9.55 0.07 -23.26
N THR A 34 8.63 1.04 -23.32
CA THR A 34 8.64 2.31 -24.10
C THR A 34 8.33 2.32 -25.62
N ARG A 35 7.80 1.27 -26.26
CA ARG A 35 7.44 1.36 -27.71
C ARG A 35 5.97 1.68 -28.03
N ILE A 36 5.03 1.50 -27.08
CA ILE A 36 3.60 1.89 -27.26
C ILE A 36 3.27 3.23 -26.55
N SER A 37 3.98 3.58 -25.47
CA SER A 37 3.70 4.78 -24.66
C SER A 37 4.20 6.12 -25.24
N ARG A 38 4.69 6.15 -26.49
CA ARG A 38 5.20 7.38 -27.16
C ARG A 38 4.17 8.51 -27.36
N ARG A 39 2.93 8.38 -26.86
CA ARG A 39 2.01 9.52 -26.69
C ARG A 39 2.19 10.16 -25.31
N GLY A 40 3.34 10.82 -25.14
CA GLY A 40 3.46 11.95 -24.21
C GLY A 40 4.16 11.67 -22.88
N ARG A 41 5.31 12.33 -22.71
CA ARG A 41 6.11 12.57 -21.48
C ARG A 41 7.13 11.48 -21.08
N GLY A 42 8.35 11.66 -21.58
CA GLY A 42 9.54 11.78 -20.71
C GLY A 42 10.11 10.51 -20.07
N PHE A 43 10.14 9.37 -20.76
CA PHE A 43 10.89 8.19 -20.32
C PHE A 43 12.13 7.99 -21.19
N ASP A 44 13.15 8.84 -21.01
CA ASP A 44 14.41 8.78 -21.79
C ASP A 44 15.54 8.04 -21.05
N THR A 45 15.32 7.50 -19.85
CA THR A 45 16.37 6.80 -19.08
C THR A 45 16.21 5.28 -19.12
N GLU A 46 17.33 4.57 -19.20
CA GLU A 46 17.38 3.10 -19.17
C GLU A 46 16.78 2.54 -17.87
N GLU A 47 17.04 3.19 -16.73
CA GLU A 47 16.48 2.82 -15.43
C GLU A 47 14.95 2.80 -15.42
N ALA A 48 14.30 3.80 -16.04
CA ALA A 48 12.84 3.85 -16.11
C ALA A 48 12.28 2.74 -17.00
N ARG A 49 12.97 2.40 -18.09
CA ARG A 49 12.61 1.28 -18.98
C ARG A 49 12.74 -0.07 -18.26
N ARG A 50 13.80 -0.24 -17.47
CA ARG A 50 13.98 -1.45 -16.63
C ARG A 50 12.85 -1.57 -15.61
N ALA A 51 12.49 -0.48 -14.93
CA ALA A 51 11.39 -0.47 -13.97
C ALA A 51 10.04 -0.81 -14.62
N GLU A 52 9.76 -0.30 -15.82
CA GLU A 52 8.54 -0.65 -16.58
C GLU A 52 8.52 -2.13 -16.96
N ALA A 53 9.65 -2.68 -17.42
CA ALA A 53 9.78 -4.10 -17.75
C ALA A 53 9.50 -5.01 -16.54
N TRP A 54 10.03 -4.64 -15.38
CA TRP A 54 9.75 -5.34 -14.12
C TRP A 54 8.27 -5.24 -13.72
N ASN A 55 7.62 -4.09 -13.89
CA ASN A 55 6.19 -3.96 -13.63
C ASN A 55 5.35 -4.87 -14.53
N TYR A 56 5.71 -4.99 -15.82
CA TYR A 56 5.01 -5.89 -16.73
C TYR A 56 5.15 -7.36 -16.30
N LEU A 57 6.35 -7.77 -15.89
CA LEU A 57 6.58 -9.11 -15.33
C LEU A 57 5.73 -9.37 -14.09
N ILE A 58 5.61 -8.40 -13.19
CA ILE A 58 4.74 -8.48 -12.00
C ILE A 58 3.29 -8.72 -12.42
N TYR A 59 2.77 -7.92 -13.36
CA TYR A 59 1.40 -8.05 -13.83
C TYR A 59 1.15 -9.39 -14.53
N MET A 60 2.06 -9.84 -15.40
CA MET A 60 1.91 -11.12 -16.09
C MET A 60 1.91 -12.31 -15.12
N ARG A 61 2.78 -12.29 -14.10
CA ARG A 61 2.81 -13.32 -13.06
C ARG A 61 1.54 -13.31 -12.21
N GLU A 62 1.05 -12.12 -11.88
CA GLU A 62 -0.17 -11.96 -11.10
C GLU A 62 -1.44 -12.37 -11.86
N ILE A 63 -1.55 -12.01 -13.15
CA ILE A 63 -2.63 -12.46 -14.03
C ILE A 63 -2.67 -13.99 -14.09
N GLY A 64 -1.49 -14.61 -14.27
CA GLY A 64 -1.36 -16.06 -14.24
C GLY A 64 -1.78 -16.67 -12.90
N ARG A 65 -1.37 -16.07 -11.77
CA ARG A 65 -1.73 -16.52 -10.42
C ARG A 65 -3.24 -16.44 -10.16
N LEU A 66 -3.88 -15.37 -10.60
CA LEU A 66 -5.31 -15.15 -10.39
C LEU A 66 -6.18 -15.99 -11.34
N GLY A 67 -5.59 -16.67 -12.32
CA GLY A 67 -6.34 -17.43 -13.31
C GLY A 67 -7.30 -16.55 -14.11
N LEU A 68 -6.93 -15.28 -14.34
CA LEU A 68 -7.75 -14.35 -15.09
C LEU A 68 -7.70 -14.75 -16.57
N GLU A 69 -8.63 -15.63 -16.95
CA GLU A 69 -8.85 -16.01 -18.33
C GLU A 69 -9.50 -14.84 -19.07
N VAL A 70 -8.75 -14.25 -19.99
CA VAL A 70 -9.31 -13.35 -21.00
C VAL A 70 -9.62 -14.19 -22.22
N ASP A 71 -10.86 -14.12 -22.70
CA ASP A 71 -11.27 -14.84 -23.91
C ASP A 71 -10.37 -14.43 -25.09
N ALA A 72 -9.80 -15.43 -25.75
CA ALA A 72 -8.97 -15.23 -26.93
C ALA A 72 -9.77 -14.49 -28.02
N ALA A 73 -11.07 -14.78 -28.19
CA ALA A 73 -11.89 -14.10 -29.17
C ALA A 73 -12.04 -12.59 -28.88
N GLU A 74 -12.09 -12.22 -27.61
CA GLU A 74 -12.19 -10.83 -27.16
C GLU A 74 -10.88 -10.07 -27.41
N LEU A 75 -9.73 -10.66 -27.06
CA LEU A 75 -8.41 -10.11 -27.38
C LEU A 75 -8.21 -9.97 -28.90
N GLU A 76 -8.67 -10.95 -29.66
CA GLU A 76 -8.59 -10.94 -31.12
C GLU A 76 -9.48 -9.85 -31.74
N SER A 77 -10.64 -9.58 -31.15
CA SER A 77 -11.51 -8.47 -31.58
C SER A 77 -10.89 -7.10 -31.32
N GLU A 78 -10.29 -6.89 -30.15
CA GLU A 78 -9.60 -5.63 -29.83
C GLU A 78 -8.38 -5.40 -30.71
N LEU A 79 -7.58 -6.46 -30.92
CA LEU A 79 -6.47 -6.44 -31.86
C LEU A 79 -6.94 -6.03 -33.26
N LYS A 80 -8.05 -6.61 -33.73
CA LYS A 80 -8.62 -6.28 -35.04
C LYS A 80 -9.07 -4.81 -35.10
N ASN A 81 -9.69 -4.28 -34.04
CA ASN A 81 -10.09 -2.88 -33.97
C ASN A 81 -8.86 -1.95 -34.06
N LEU A 82 -7.81 -2.24 -33.29
CA LEU A 82 -6.56 -1.48 -33.32
C LEU A 82 -5.91 -1.48 -34.70
N LEU A 83 -5.84 -2.64 -35.36
CA LEU A 83 -5.28 -2.75 -36.72
C LEU A 83 -6.15 -2.03 -37.76
N SER A 84 -7.47 -2.09 -37.60
CA SER A 84 -8.42 -1.36 -38.44
C SER A 84 -8.25 0.16 -38.31
N GLU A 85 -8.04 0.69 -37.10
CA GLU A 85 -7.75 2.11 -36.89
C GLU A 85 -6.47 2.57 -37.61
N GLN A 86 -5.49 1.67 -37.73
CA GLN A 86 -4.23 1.93 -38.45
C GLN A 86 -4.33 1.66 -39.96
N GLY A 87 -5.49 1.19 -40.46
CA GLY A 87 -5.67 0.81 -41.85
C GLY A 87 -4.79 -0.37 -42.29
N LEU A 88 -4.47 -1.28 -41.37
CA LEU A 88 -3.61 -2.44 -41.57
C LEU A 88 -4.42 -3.73 -41.53
N GLU A 89 -4.20 -4.60 -42.51
CA GLU A 89 -4.76 -5.95 -42.50
C GLU A 89 -3.76 -6.91 -41.85
N ARG A 90 -4.20 -7.64 -40.82
CA ARG A 90 -3.34 -8.59 -40.09
C ARG A 90 -2.78 -9.65 -41.03
N GLY A 91 -1.49 -9.94 -40.91
CA GLY A 91 -0.80 -10.94 -41.74
C GLY A 91 -0.47 -10.48 -43.16
N SER A 92 -0.93 -9.30 -43.60
CA SER A 92 -0.55 -8.72 -44.90
C SER A 92 0.93 -8.33 -44.95
N GLU A 93 1.47 -8.20 -46.16
CA GLU A 93 2.85 -7.72 -46.35
C GLU A 93 3.04 -6.31 -45.79
N ARG A 94 2.04 -5.43 -45.96
CA ARG A 94 2.03 -4.07 -45.42
C ARG A 94 2.09 -4.07 -43.89
N TYR A 95 1.37 -4.98 -43.25
CA TYR A 95 1.44 -5.17 -41.80
C TYR A 95 2.83 -5.65 -41.35
N ARG A 96 3.41 -6.66 -42.02
CA ARG A 96 4.76 -7.16 -41.66
C ARG A 96 5.84 -6.10 -41.83
N LEU A 97 5.77 -5.31 -42.91
CA LEU A 97 6.68 -4.18 -43.15
C LEU A 97 6.54 -3.12 -42.07
N TRP A 98 5.30 -2.74 -41.76
CA TRP A 98 5.00 -1.79 -40.69
C TRP A 98 5.54 -2.26 -39.33
N VAL A 99 5.33 -3.53 -38.95
CA VAL A 99 5.85 -4.08 -37.69
C VAL A 99 7.38 -3.98 -37.65
N ARG A 100 8.05 -4.40 -38.74
CA ARG A 100 9.50 -4.37 -38.82
C ARG A 100 10.06 -2.95 -38.75
N GLU A 101 9.44 -2.00 -39.45
CA GLU A 101 9.90 -0.61 -39.51
C GLU A 101 9.65 0.14 -38.19
N MET A 102 8.47 -0.04 -37.60
CA MET A 102 8.08 0.70 -36.40
C MET A 102 8.63 0.09 -35.11
N PHE A 103 8.73 -1.23 -35.05
CA PHE A 103 9.05 -1.95 -33.82
C PHE A 103 10.33 -2.79 -33.91
N ASN A 104 10.97 -2.88 -35.08
CA ASN A 104 12.20 -3.66 -35.28
C ASN A 104 12.08 -5.10 -34.71
N GLU A 105 10.91 -5.71 -34.92
CA GLU A 105 10.59 -7.06 -34.50
C GLU A 105 9.86 -7.78 -35.66
N ASP A 106 9.77 -9.10 -35.58
CA ASP A 106 8.95 -9.88 -36.51
C ASP A 106 7.46 -9.81 -36.09
N ALA A 107 6.58 -10.08 -37.06
CA ALA A 107 5.14 -9.99 -36.86
C ALA A 107 4.59 -10.93 -35.76
N LEU A 108 5.19 -12.11 -35.58
CA LEU A 108 4.70 -13.06 -34.57
C LEU A 108 5.06 -12.58 -33.16
N THR A 109 6.28 -12.08 -32.97
CA THR A 109 6.72 -11.48 -31.71
C THR A 109 5.87 -10.26 -31.34
N PHE A 110 5.59 -9.38 -32.31
CA PHE A 110 4.70 -8.22 -32.13
C PHE A 110 3.29 -8.64 -31.69
N GLU A 111 2.71 -9.68 -32.29
CA GLU A 111 1.36 -10.14 -31.96
C GLU A 111 1.28 -10.72 -30.55
N ASN A 112 2.26 -11.55 -30.17
CA ASN A 112 2.31 -12.09 -28.81
C ASN A 112 2.44 -10.97 -27.78
N ARG A 113 3.27 -9.96 -28.07
CA ARG A 113 3.44 -8.78 -27.22
C ARG A 113 2.15 -7.99 -27.08
N LEU A 114 1.45 -7.77 -28.19
CA LEU A 114 0.21 -7.01 -28.18
C LEU A 114 -0.87 -7.73 -27.37
N ARG A 115 -0.94 -9.07 -27.44
CA ARG A 115 -1.82 -9.86 -26.58
C ARG A 115 -1.49 -9.69 -25.09
N ASP A 116 -0.22 -9.71 -24.71
CA ASP A 116 0.19 -9.53 -23.32
C ASP A 116 -0.13 -8.13 -22.81
N VAL A 117 0.12 -7.09 -23.61
CA VAL A 117 -0.24 -5.71 -23.26
C VAL A 117 -1.76 -5.58 -23.09
N LEU A 118 -2.56 -6.12 -24.01
CA LEU A 118 -4.02 -6.11 -23.89
C LEU A 118 -4.49 -6.88 -22.65
N LYS A 119 -3.86 -8.00 -22.30
CA LYS A 119 -4.14 -8.72 -21.03
C LYS A 119 -3.80 -7.87 -19.81
N ILE A 120 -2.66 -7.18 -19.80
CA ILE A 120 -2.28 -6.27 -18.71
C ILE A 120 -3.26 -5.11 -18.62
N GLU A 121 -3.61 -4.49 -19.74
CA GLU A 121 -4.59 -3.40 -19.78
C GLU A 121 -5.95 -3.88 -19.25
N LYS A 122 -6.40 -5.06 -19.69
CA LYS A 122 -7.59 -5.70 -19.15
C LYS A 122 -7.47 -6.02 -17.68
N TYR A 123 -6.35 -6.53 -17.19
CA TYR A 123 -6.16 -6.75 -15.76
C TYR A 123 -6.24 -5.46 -14.95
N THR A 124 -5.53 -4.43 -15.42
CA THR A 124 -5.52 -3.11 -14.77
C THR A 124 -6.86 -2.38 -14.90
N SER A 125 -7.73 -2.74 -15.84
CA SER A 125 -9.10 -2.19 -15.99
C SER A 125 -10.20 -3.13 -15.47
N ALA A 126 -9.91 -4.42 -15.31
CA ALA A 126 -10.86 -5.47 -14.94
C ALA A 126 -11.47 -5.11 -13.60
N PRO A 127 -12.79 -5.17 -13.39
CA PRO A 127 -13.44 -4.83 -12.13
C PRO A 127 -13.07 -5.84 -11.04
N ILE A 128 -11.82 -5.80 -10.54
CA ILE A 128 -11.50 -6.12 -9.16
C ILE A 128 -12.43 -5.19 -8.39
N ASP A 129 -13.47 -5.75 -7.77
CA ASP A 129 -14.49 -4.97 -7.08
C ASP A 129 -14.13 -4.90 -5.59
N PRO A 130 -13.30 -3.93 -5.17
CA PRO A 130 -13.07 -3.76 -3.77
C PRO A 130 -14.36 -3.22 -3.16
N ASP A 131 -14.81 -3.82 -2.06
CA ASP A 131 -15.97 -3.33 -1.34
C ASP A 131 -15.74 -1.86 -0.94
N VAL A 132 -16.59 -0.96 -1.44
CA VAL A 132 -16.51 0.47 -1.18
C VAL A 132 -17.87 0.97 -0.76
N SER A 133 -17.99 1.29 0.53
CA SER A 133 -19.13 2.01 1.05
C SER A 133 -18.99 3.50 0.74
N VAL A 134 -20.11 4.13 0.40
CA VAL A 134 -20.25 5.58 0.34
C VAL A 134 -21.33 5.97 1.34
N THR A 135 -20.99 6.82 2.30
CA THR A 135 -21.93 7.30 3.32
C THR A 135 -22.72 8.50 2.80
N GLU A 136 -23.89 8.77 3.39
CA GLU A 136 -24.67 9.96 3.05
C GLU A 136 -23.90 11.26 3.29
N ASP A 137 -23.08 11.32 4.32
CA ASP A 137 -22.27 12.49 4.62
C ASP A 137 -21.21 12.73 3.54
N GLU A 138 -20.64 11.69 2.95
CA GLU A 138 -19.71 11.81 1.83
C GLU A 138 -20.40 12.35 0.57
N ILE A 139 -21.62 11.89 0.28
CA ILE A 139 -22.41 12.35 -0.87
C ILE A 139 -22.79 13.83 -0.69
N LYS A 140 -23.29 14.19 0.50
CA LYS A 140 -23.58 15.59 0.86
C LYS A 140 -22.34 16.46 0.80
N GLN A 141 -21.22 16.00 1.34
CA GLN A 141 -19.97 16.76 1.30
C GLN A 141 -19.49 16.97 -0.13
N LYS A 142 -19.59 15.96 -1.01
CA LYS A 142 -19.24 16.12 -2.43
C LYS A 142 -20.14 17.14 -3.12
N HIS A 143 -21.45 17.11 -2.83
CA HIS A 143 -22.38 18.11 -3.31
C HIS A 143 -22.00 19.53 -2.85
N LEU A 144 -21.75 19.70 -1.54
CA LEU A 144 -21.34 20.98 -0.97
C LEU A 144 -20.00 21.46 -1.56
N ASN A 145 -19.04 20.56 -1.79
CA ASN A 145 -17.76 20.92 -2.41
C ASN A 145 -17.92 21.37 -3.86
N GLN A 146 -18.90 20.84 -4.60
CA GLN A 146 -19.25 21.25 -5.96
C GLN A 146 -19.95 22.61 -6.03
N GLN A 147 -20.83 22.86 -5.06
CA GLN A 147 -21.63 24.09 -5.00
C GLN A 147 -20.90 25.24 -4.30
N SER A 148 -19.95 24.93 -3.41
CA SER A 148 -19.14 25.94 -2.74
C SER A 148 -18.07 26.43 -3.69
N SER A 149 -18.06 27.75 -3.91
CA SER A 149 -17.07 28.43 -4.74
C SER A 149 -16.56 29.68 -4.06
N PHE A 150 -15.38 30.12 -4.45
CA PHE A 150 -14.78 31.33 -3.91
C PHE A 150 -13.94 32.00 -4.99
N GLU A 151 -13.75 33.30 -4.81
CA GLU A 151 -12.84 34.10 -5.60
C GLU A 151 -11.64 34.47 -4.74
N VAL A 152 -10.46 34.17 -5.24
CA VAL A 152 -9.19 34.49 -4.59
C VAL A 152 -8.28 35.22 -5.54
N GLU A 153 -7.51 36.14 -4.98
CA GLU A 153 -6.23 36.55 -5.55
C GLU A 153 -5.12 35.75 -4.88
N TYR A 154 -4.02 35.49 -5.59
CA TYR A 154 -2.86 34.87 -4.96
C TYR A 154 -1.54 35.47 -5.44
N MET A 155 -0.54 35.40 -4.56
CA MET A 155 0.86 35.71 -4.84
C MET A 155 1.72 34.47 -4.65
N MET A 156 2.58 34.18 -5.62
CA MET A 156 3.53 33.07 -5.55
C MET A 156 4.66 33.39 -4.59
N CYS A 157 5.10 32.38 -3.85
CA CYS A 157 6.23 32.44 -2.92
C CYS A 157 7.27 31.41 -3.31
N ALA A 158 8.55 31.71 -3.04
CA ALA A 158 9.64 30.78 -3.32
C ALA A 158 9.60 29.53 -2.44
N THR A 159 9.14 29.68 -1.19
CA THR A 159 9.09 28.59 -0.20
C THR A 159 7.79 28.63 0.62
N PRO A 160 7.37 27.51 1.22
CA PRO A 160 6.24 27.47 2.15
C PRO A 160 6.40 28.41 3.36
N GLU A 161 7.61 28.51 3.90
CA GLU A 161 7.92 29.40 5.03
C GLU A 161 7.75 30.87 4.63
N GLY A 162 8.19 31.22 3.42
CA GLY A 162 8.00 32.57 2.87
C GLY A 162 6.53 32.90 2.63
N ALA A 163 5.71 31.91 2.25
CA ALA A 163 4.27 32.10 2.16
C ALA A 163 3.64 32.38 3.52
N GLU A 164 4.05 31.65 4.57
CA GLU A 164 3.51 31.87 5.92
C GLU A 164 3.97 33.21 6.52
N GLU A 165 5.22 33.62 6.27
CA GLU A 165 5.71 34.95 6.66
C GLU A 165 4.94 36.06 5.94
N LEU A 166 4.76 35.94 4.62
CA LEU A 166 4.00 36.89 3.83
C LEU A 166 2.54 36.96 4.31
N ARG A 167 1.91 35.82 4.60
CA ARG A 167 0.55 35.75 5.15
C ARG A 167 0.43 36.55 6.45
N LYS A 168 1.36 36.35 7.40
CA LYS A 168 1.38 37.10 8.67
C LYS A 168 1.58 38.60 8.45
N LYS A 169 2.48 38.97 7.55
CA LYS A 169 2.74 40.37 7.19
C LYS A 169 1.51 41.03 6.60
N MET A 170 0.85 40.39 5.63
CA MET A 170 -0.35 40.92 4.99
C MET A 170 -1.57 40.95 5.93
N ALA A 171 -1.65 40.01 6.87
CA ALA A 171 -2.68 40.02 7.92
C ALA A 171 -2.50 41.21 8.89
N ALA A 172 -1.27 41.65 9.15
CA ALA A 172 -0.99 42.80 10.00
C ALA A 172 -1.17 44.13 9.27
N ASP A 173 -0.71 44.23 8.02
CA ASP A 173 -0.90 45.38 7.15
C ASP A 173 -1.21 44.93 5.71
N PRO A 174 -2.47 45.04 5.25
CA PRO A 174 -2.87 44.69 3.90
C PRO A 174 -2.47 45.72 2.82
N SER A 175 -1.96 46.91 3.20
CA SER A 175 -1.66 48.00 2.26
C SER A 175 -0.68 47.60 1.15
N PRO A 176 0.40 46.86 1.43
CA PRO A 176 1.33 46.39 0.41
C PRO A 176 0.69 45.45 -0.62
N TRP A 177 -0.37 44.71 -0.25
CA TRP A 177 -1.11 43.88 -1.20
C TRP A 177 -1.82 44.75 -2.24
N LYS A 178 -2.45 45.84 -1.80
CA LYS A 178 -3.13 46.79 -2.70
C LYS A 178 -2.13 47.50 -3.61
N GLU A 179 -0.98 47.89 -3.08
CA GLU A 179 0.08 48.52 -3.86
C GLU A 179 0.63 47.57 -4.93
N ALA A 180 0.91 46.30 -4.57
CA ALA A 180 1.33 45.27 -5.52
C ALA A 180 0.26 44.98 -6.59
N TYR A 181 -1.02 44.96 -6.20
CA TYR A 181 -2.15 44.78 -7.10
C TYR A 181 -2.32 45.96 -8.08
N THR A 182 -2.20 47.20 -7.60
CA THR A 182 -2.27 48.41 -8.44
C THR A 182 -1.06 48.51 -9.37
N ALA A 183 0.14 48.24 -8.87
CA ALA A 183 1.37 48.23 -9.66
C ALA A 183 1.34 47.16 -10.78
N ALA A 184 0.65 46.04 -10.58
CA ALA A 184 0.44 45.03 -11.61
C ALA A 184 -0.45 45.50 -12.79
N ARG A 185 -1.31 46.51 -12.57
CA ARG A 185 -2.17 47.09 -13.62
C ARG A 185 -1.50 48.23 -14.39
N ASP A 186 -0.49 48.86 -13.82
CA ASP A 186 0.17 50.06 -14.37
C ASP A 186 1.51 49.72 -15.05
N LYS A 187 1.42 49.26 -16.31
CA LYS A 187 2.44 49.28 -17.41
C LYS A 187 3.85 48.67 -17.20
N ASP A 188 4.37 48.15 -18.32
CA ASP A 188 5.77 47.78 -18.59
C ASP A 188 6.31 46.46 -18.02
N GLY A 189 5.53 45.38 -18.17
CA GLY A 189 6.10 44.03 -18.33
C GLY A 189 6.81 43.43 -17.12
N GLN A 190 6.74 44.04 -15.95
CA GLN A 190 7.15 43.40 -14.69
C GLN A 190 5.98 42.66 -14.05
N LYS A 191 6.20 41.37 -13.75
CA LYS A 191 5.23 40.43 -13.17
C LYS A 191 4.90 40.78 -11.72
N GLY A 192 4.04 41.76 -11.48
CA GLY A 192 3.32 41.89 -10.22
C GLY A 192 2.21 40.84 -10.18
N ALA A 193 2.48 39.63 -9.69
CA ALA A 193 1.56 38.51 -9.84
C ALA A 193 0.43 38.54 -8.79
N SER A 194 -0.75 39.05 -9.17
CA SER A 194 -2.01 38.68 -8.55
C SER A 194 -2.94 38.12 -9.63
N TRP A 195 -3.28 36.84 -9.55
CA TRP A 195 -4.20 36.21 -10.49
C TRP A 195 -5.51 35.96 -9.76
N ILE A 196 -6.61 36.45 -10.33
CA ILE A 196 -7.95 36.16 -9.82
C ILE A 196 -8.39 34.81 -10.37
N ASN A 197 -8.78 33.91 -9.48
CA ASN A 197 -9.43 32.66 -9.85
C ASN A 197 -10.73 32.47 -9.09
N THR A 198 -11.77 32.08 -9.83
CA THR A 198 -12.99 31.51 -9.26
C THR A 198 -12.86 30.00 -9.31
N MET A 199 -12.95 29.33 -8.15
CA MET A 199 -12.84 27.87 -8.12
C MET A 199 -13.76 27.27 -7.04
N SER A 200 -14.14 26.00 -7.25
CA SER A 200 -14.86 25.23 -6.24
C SER A 200 -13.90 24.54 -5.27
N ILE A 201 -14.41 24.13 -4.11
CA ILE A 201 -13.63 23.31 -3.17
C ILE A 201 -13.25 21.97 -3.82
N GLU A 202 -14.14 21.39 -4.63
CA GLU A 202 -13.82 20.17 -5.38
C GLU A 202 -12.64 20.39 -6.34
N ALA A 203 -12.58 21.53 -7.04
CA ALA A 203 -11.46 21.82 -7.93
C ALA A 203 -10.12 21.99 -7.19
N MET A 204 -10.11 22.58 -5.98
CA MET A 204 -8.90 22.64 -5.15
C MET A 204 -8.35 21.25 -4.84
N ILE A 205 -9.23 20.36 -4.40
CA ILE A 205 -8.85 19.02 -3.94
C ILE A 205 -8.49 18.12 -5.14
N ASP A 206 -9.38 18.04 -6.13
CA ASP A 206 -9.28 17.04 -7.18
C ASP A 206 -8.41 17.49 -8.35
N LEU A 207 -8.45 18.76 -8.74
CA LEU A 207 -7.67 19.28 -9.88
C LEU A 207 -6.33 19.85 -9.41
N TRP A 208 -6.34 20.66 -8.35
CA TRP A 208 -5.14 21.36 -7.88
C TRP A 208 -4.35 20.57 -6.83
N LYS A 209 -4.90 19.43 -6.36
CA LYS A 209 -4.27 18.51 -5.40
C LYS A 209 -3.89 19.18 -4.08
N ILE A 210 -4.66 20.19 -3.68
CA ILE A 210 -4.50 20.86 -2.38
C ILE A 210 -5.06 19.94 -1.29
N PRO A 211 -4.37 19.77 -0.15
CA PRO A 211 -4.90 19.00 0.97
C PRO A 211 -6.31 19.45 1.37
N LYS A 212 -7.13 18.49 1.77
CA LYS A 212 -8.55 18.72 2.10
C LYS A 212 -8.70 19.75 3.23
N ASP A 213 -7.90 19.62 4.28
CA ASP A 213 -7.94 20.52 5.44
C ASP A 213 -7.55 21.95 5.05
N ASP A 214 -6.54 22.11 4.19
CA ASP A 214 -6.13 23.42 3.67
C ASP A 214 -7.20 24.03 2.76
N SER A 215 -7.89 23.19 1.98
CA SER A 215 -9.00 23.63 1.12
C SER A 215 -10.19 24.09 1.96
N TYR A 216 -10.47 23.47 3.11
CA TYR A 216 -11.58 23.85 3.97
C TYR A 216 -11.35 25.10 4.81
N ARG A 217 -10.09 25.46 5.11
CA ARG A 217 -9.77 26.71 5.83
C ARG A 217 -10.39 27.95 5.19
N ILE A 218 -10.58 27.96 3.87
CA ILE A 218 -11.16 29.10 3.14
C ILE A 218 -12.65 29.30 3.43
N LEU A 219 -13.37 28.22 3.81
CA LEU A 219 -14.79 28.30 4.13
C LEU A 219 -15.01 29.03 5.46
N ASP A 220 -14.09 28.85 6.40
CA ASP A 220 -14.13 29.48 7.73
C ASP A 220 -13.50 30.88 7.74
N ALA A 221 -12.71 31.24 6.72
CA ALA A 221 -12.04 32.52 6.65
C ALA A 221 -13.00 33.71 6.42
N GLU A 222 -12.70 34.86 7.02
CA GLU A 222 -13.39 36.12 6.73
C GLU A 222 -12.95 36.68 5.36
N LEU A 223 -13.84 37.42 4.70
CA LEU A 223 -13.48 38.10 3.45
C LEU A 223 -12.32 39.07 3.70
N GLY A 224 -11.35 39.07 2.79
CA GLY A 224 -10.11 39.81 2.92
C GLY A 224 -9.00 39.08 3.68
N SER A 225 -9.29 37.92 4.29
CA SER A 225 -8.28 37.12 4.98
C SER A 225 -7.21 36.59 4.05
N PHE A 226 -5.98 36.50 4.58
CA PHE A 226 -4.84 35.90 3.91
C PHE A 226 -4.60 34.47 4.40
N ILE A 227 -4.48 33.55 3.45
CA ILE A 227 -4.32 32.11 3.69
C ILE A 227 -3.04 31.68 2.97
N ALA A 228 -2.05 31.18 3.71
CA ALA A 228 -0.90 30.52 3.12
C ALA A 228 -1.34 29.14 2.64
N GLY A 229 -0.89 28.75 1.46
CA GLY A 229 -1.19 27.45 0.89
C GLY A 229 -0.25 27.12 -0.27
N GLN A 230 -0.69 26.17 -1.08
CA GLN A 230 0.05 25.71 -2.25
C GLN A 230 -0.91 25.59 -3.42
N ASN A 231 -0.49 26.02 -4.60
CA ASN A 231 -1.17 25.72 -5.86
C ASN A 231 -0.28 24.87 -6.77
N ILE A 232 -0.77 24.59 -7.98
CA ILE A 232 -0.05 23.78 -8.98
C ILE A 232 1.32 24.35 -9.40
N TYR A 233 1.58 25.63 -9.13
CA TYR A 233 2.84 26.30 -9.46
C TYR A 233 3.81 26.40 -8.27
N GLY A 234 3.37 26.03 -7.06
CA GLY A 234 4.18 26.09 -5.84
C GLY A 234 3.50 26.80 -4.67
N PRO A 235 4.28 27.13 -3.61
CA PRO A 235 3.78 27.84 -2.44
C PRO A 235 3.22 29.22 -2.79
N CYS A 236 2.14 29.62 -2.14
CA CYS A 236 1.50 30.91 -2.39
C CYS A 236 0.69 31.42 -1.18
N VAL A 237 0.35 32.71 -1.22
CA VAL A 237 -0.61 33.33 -0.30
C VAL A 237 -1.85 33.70 -1.08
N PHE A 238 -3.00 33.22 -0.63
CA PHE A 238 -4.31 33.57 -1.16
C PHE A 238 -4.92 34.70 -0.33
N ARG A 239 -5.58 35.64 -0.99
CA ARG A 239 -6.49 36.58 -0.37
C ARG A 239 -7.91 36.26 -0.80
N LEU A 240 -8.77 35.98 0.16
CA LEU A 240 -10.17 35.67 -0.10
C LEU A 240 -10.95 36.93 -0.45
N LEU A 241 -11.54 36.99 -1.64
CA LEU A 241 -12.33 38.15 -2.10
C LEU A 241 -13.82 37.95 -1.89
N SER A 242 -14.32 36.79 -2.29
CA SER A 242 -15.71 36.40 -2.14
C SER A 242 -15.81 34.91 -1.87
N LYS A 243 -16.85 34.50 -1.14
CA LYS A 243 -17.18 33.09 -0.93
C LYS A 243 -18.67 32.87 -1.10
N ARG A 244 -19.01 31.76 -1.72
CA ARG A 244 -20.36 31.20 -1.81
C ARG A 244 -20.29 29.82 -1.19
N VAL A 245 -20.97 29.63 -0.07
CA VAL A 245 -21.12 28.30 0.53
C VAL A 245 -22.27 27.61 -0.19
N GLY A 246 -22.01 26.40 -0.67
CA GLY A 246 -23.02 25.58 -1.30
C GLY A 246 -24.16 25.29 -0.33
N THR A 247 -25.38 25.23 -0.84
CA THR A 247 -26.54 24.77 -0.08
C THR A 247 -26.94 23.38 -0.57
N VAL A 248 -27.82 22.71 0.18
CA VAL A 248 -28.44 21.44 -0.24
C VAL A 248 -29.72 21.66 -1.07
N GLU A 249 -30.04 22.92 -1.40
CA GLU A 249 -31.15 23.24 -2.29
C GLU A 249 -30.77 22.74 -3.69
N ARG A 250 -31.44 21.68 -4.19
CA ARG A 250 -31.12 20.85 -5.38
C ARG A 250 -30.34 19.56 -5.12
N TYR A 251 -30.23 19.13 -3.87
CA TYR A 251 -29.85 17.75 -3.52
C TYR A 251 -31.09 16.84 -3.58
N ASP A 252 -31.60 16.60 -4.79
CA ASP A 252 -32.69 15.64 -5.00
C ASP A 252 -32.16 14.20 -5.09
N ASP A 253 -33.08 13.22 -5.13
CA ASP A 253 -32.72 11.80 -5.19
C ASP A 253 -31.90 11.46 -6.45
N ALA A 254 -32.17 12.15 -7.57
CA ALA A 254 -31.42 11.96 -8.81
C ALA A 254 -29.97 12.44 -8.66
N LYS A 255 -29.76 13.61 -8.04
CA LYS A 255 -28.43 14.17 -7.79
C LYS A 255 -27.68 13.34 -6.76
N ARG A 256 -28.35 12.87 -5.71
CA ARG A 256 -27.81 11.96 -4.69
C ARG A 256 -27.27 10.68 -5.33
N GLU A 257 -28.07 10.03 -6.18
CA GLU A 257 -27.65 8.79 -6.85
C GLU A 257 -26.50 9.03 -7.83
N GLN A 258 -26.54 10.11 -8.61
CA GLN A 258 -25.43 10.50 -9.49
C GLN A 258 -24.11 10.66 -8.70
N LEU A 259 -24.15 11.37 -7.58
CA LEU A 259 -22.97 11.60 -6.74
C LEU A 259 -22.49 10.34 -6.04
N ARG A 260 -23.42 9.47 -5.62
CA ARG A 260 -23.11 8.14 -5.08
C ARG A 260 -22.34 7.31 -6.09
N GLN A 261 -22.82 7.22 -7.33
CA GLN A 261 -22.15 6.48 -8.40
C GLN A 261 -20.76 7.05 -8.70
N ALA A 262 -20.63 8.37 -8.78
CA ALA A 262 -19.35 9.03 -8.99
C ALA A 262 -18.35 8.74 -7.86
N LEU A 263 -18.79 8.78 -6.59
CA LEU A 263 -17.96 8.45 -5.43
C LEU A 263 -17.56 6.98 -5.39
N VAL A 264 -18.49 6.07 -5.69
CA VAL A 264 -18.20 4.63 -5.80
C VAL A 264 -17.12 4.41 -6.85
N HIS A 265 -17.29 4.98 -8.06
CA HIS A 265 -16.32 4.86 -9.13
C HIS A 265 -14.94 5.42 -8.72
N GLN A 266 -14.91 6.63 -8.14
CA GLN A 266 -13.68 7.26 -7.65
C GLN A 266 -12.96 6.40 -6.60
N LYS A 267 -13.70 5.88 -5.61
CA LYS A 267 -13.14 5.02 -4.55
C LYS A 267 -12.65 3.68 -5.09
N LYS A 268 -13.38 3.03 -6.01
CA LYS A 268 -12.92 1.79 -6.67
C LYS A 268 -11.61 2.04 -7.42
N HIS A 269 -11.53 3.14 -8.16
CA HIS A 269 -10.33 3.53 -8.89
C HIS A 269 -9.12 3.78 -7.96
N GLU A 270 -9.29 4.49 -6.86
CA GLU A 270 -8.20 4.73 -5.90
C GLU A 270 -7.78 3.46 -5.15
N LYS A 271 -8.73 2.61 -4.71
CA LYS A 271 -8.41 1.31 -4.11
C LYS A 271 -7.65 0.41 -5.09
N ARG A 272 -8.00 0.42 -6.37
CA ARG A 272 -7.27 -0.31 -7.41
C ARG A 272 -5.85 0.19 -7.58
N LYS A 273 -5.63 1.51 -7.62
CA LYS A 273 -4.25 2.06 -7.66
C LYS A 273 -3.44 1.61 -6.45
N GLN A 274 -4.03 1.65 -5.26
CA GLN A 274 -3.38 1.18 -4.04
C GLN A 274 -3.05 -0.31 -4.12
N TYR A 275 -3.97 -1.12 -4.64
CA TYR A 275 -3.73 -2.54 -4.88
C TYR A 275 -2.57 -2.79 -5.84
N LEU A 276 -2.55 -2.13 -7.00
CA LEU A 276 -1.47 -2.28 -7.98
C LEU A 276 -0.12 -1.79 -7.42
N ALA A 277 -0.11 -0.69 -6.67
CA ALA A 277 1.09 -0.20 -5.99
C ALA A 277 1.59 -1.18 -4.92
N ALA A 278 0.67 -1.75 -4.12
CA ALA A 278 1.00 -2.75 -3.12
C ALA A 278 1.50 -4.06 -3.75
N LEU A 279 0.92 -4.45 -4.89
CA LEU A 279 1.38 -5.60 -5.68
C LEU A 279 2.83 -5.38 -6.15
N VAL A 280 3.13 -4.22 -6.73
CA VAL A 280 4.49 -3.88 -7.18
C VAL A 280 5.46 -3.85 -5.99
N ALA A 281 5.08 -3.22 -4.87
CA ALA A 281 5.92 -3.17 -3.67
C ALA A 281 6.14 -4.56 -3.03
N GLY A 282 5.11 -5.40 -3.05
CA GLY A 282 5.12 -6.77 -2.51
C GLY A 282 5.80 -7.78 -3.44
N ALA A 283 6.09 -7.42 -4.68
CA ALA A 283 6.72 -8.31 -5.64
C ALA A 283 8.17 -8.66 -5.29
N GLY A 284 8.83 -7.89 -4.41
CA GLY A 284 10.19 -8.18 -3.98
C GLY A 284 11.17 -8.28 -5.15
N VAL A 285 11.03 -7.36 -6.14
CA VAL A 285 11.84 -7.37 -7.36
C VAL A 285 13.32 -7.25 -7.00
N ARG A 286 14.13 -8.19 -7.50
CA ARG A 286 15.59 -8.09 -7.48
C ARG A 286 16.09 -7.96 -8.90
N ASP A 287 16.85 -6.91 -9.17
CA ASP A 287 17.51 -6.68 -10.45
C ASP A 287 19.01 -6.83 -10.23
N TYR A 288 19.56 -8.00 -10.57
CA TYR A 288 20.94 -8.32 -10.26
C TYR A 288 21.95 -7.46 -11.04
N ALA A 289 21.56 -6.85 -12.16
CA ALA A 289 22.42 -5.94 -12.90
C ALA A 289 22.60 -4.61 -12.13
N LEU A 290 21.49 -4.02 -11.67
CA LEU A 290 21.51 -2.78 -10.87
C LEU A 290 22.19 -2.98 -9.51
N GLU A 291 22.02 -4.14 -8.88
CA GLU A 291 22.69 -4.46 -7.62
C GLU A 291 24.22 -4.54 -7.78
N LYS A 292 24.72 -5.13 -8.88
CA LYS A 292 26.15 -5.17 -9.21
C LYS A 292 26.73 -3.78 -9.46
N GLU A 293 25.98 -2.89 -10.11
CA GLU A 293 26.39 -1.49 -10.33
C GLU A 293 26.37 -0.65 -9.05
N GLY A 294 25.37 -0.85 -8.19
CA GLY A 294 25.27 -0.22 -6.87
C GLY A 294 26.37 -0.68 -5.90
N GLY A 295 26.78 -1.95 -5.99
CA GLY A 295 27.94 -2.50 -5.27
C GLY A 295 29.25 -1.86 -5.71
N ARG A 296 29.46 -1.68 -7.03
CA ARG A 296 30.63 -0.98 -7.58
C ARG A 296 30.72 0.49 -7.16
N LYS A 297 29.59 1.18 -6.99
CA LYS A 297 29.57 2.57 -6.50
C LYS A 297 29.88 2.69 -5.00
N LYS A 298 29.60 1.66 -4.18
CA LYS A 298 29.86 1.67 -2.73
C LYS A 298 31.30 1.33 -2.33
N GLU A 299 32.07 0.66 -3.19
CA GLU A 299 33.49 0.34 -2.93
C GLU A 299 34.46 1.53 -3.13
N GLY A 300 33.96 2.71 -3.54
CA GLY A 300 34.76 3.93 -3.76
C GLY A 300 34.69 5.01 -2.68
N GLY A 301 34.07 4.76 -1.52
CA GLY A 301 33.84 5.77 -0.47
C GLY A 301 34.62 5.51 0.82
N GLU A 302 35.65 6.32 1.04
CA GLU A 302 36.67 6.27 2.09
C GLU A 302 36.15 6.29 3.55
N LYS A 303 36.80 5.49 4.41
CA LYS A 303 36.68 5.48 5.89
C LYS A 303 37.08 6.82 6.50
N ARG A 304 36.30 7.35 7.46
CA ARG A 304 36.84 8.07 8.63
C ARG A 304 36.01 7.79 9.88
N ASP A 305 36.69 7.22 10.88
CA ASP A 305 36.36 7.28 12.31
C ASP A 305 36.29 8.74 12.79
N VAL A 306 35.43 9.02 13.77
CA VAL A 306 35.76 9.61 15.10
C VAL A 306 34.52 9.42 16.00
N GLY A 307 34.69 8.71 17.12
CA GLY A 307 33.63 8.51 18.13
C GLY A 307 33.44 9.67 19.11
N ARG A 308 32.57 9.46 20.13
CA ARG A 308 32.75 9.86 21.56
C ARG A 308 31.42 9.84 22.34
N GLY A 309 31.39 9.01 23.40
CA GLY A 309 30.74 9.25 24.71
C GLY A 309 29.20 9.30 24.78
N THR A 310 28.50 8.92 25.85
CA THR A 310 28.81 8.50 27.23
C THR A 310 27.50 8.04 27.89
N SER A 311 27.58 6.96 28.69
CA SER A 311 26.89 6.64 29.97
C SER A 311 25.43 7.03 30.26
N ASP A 312 24.67 6.02 30.70
CA ASP A 312 23.80 5.93 31.89
C ASP A 312 23.09 7.19 32.43
N VAL A 313 21.77 7.08 32.66
CA VAL A 313 21.14 7.19 34.00
C VAL A 313 19.69 6.65 33.89
N GLY A 314 19.40 5.58 34.64
CA GLY A 314 18.04 5.15 34.94
C GLY A 314 17.38 6.03 36.01
N ARG A 315 16.07 6.23 35.91
CA ARG A 315 15.26 6.73 37.03
C ARG A 315 13.84 6.16 36.95
N GLU A 316 13.55 5.24 37.85
CA GLU A 316 12.20 4.83 38.21
C GLU A 316 11.47 5.97 38.93
N MET A 317 10.18 6.14 38.65
CA MET A 317 9.23 6.81 39.53
C MET A 317 7.93 5.99 39.58
N LYS A 318 7.64 5.47 40.78
CA LYS A 318 6.33 4.99 41.20
C LYS A 318 5.36 6.18 41.32
N VAL A 319 4.11 5.99 40.89
CA VAL A 319 2.95 6.68 41.48
C VAL A 319 1.80 5.67 41.60
N GLU A 320 1.41 5.42 42.85
CA GLU A 320 0.19 4.73 43.28
C GLU A 320 -1.03 5.64 43.11
N GLY A 321 -2.19 5.04 42.83
CA GLY A 321 -3.46 5.76 42.71
C GLY A 321 -4.58 4.88 42.17
N GLY A 322 -4.75 3.70 42.75
CA GLY A 322 -5.95 2.88 42.60
C GLY A 322 -6.91 3.21 43.74
N GLU A 323 -8.13 3.59 43.40
CA GLU A 323 -9.37 3.51 44.22
C GLU A 323 -10.46 4.31 43.50
N LYS A 324 -10.98 3.73 42.41
CA LYS A 324 -12.24 4.13 41.73
C LYS A 324 -12.62 3.26 40.52
N ARG A 325 -11.90 2.17 40.25
CA ARG A 325 -12.20 1.24 39.14
C ARG A 325 -12.91 -0.05 39.55
N GLU A 326 -13.08 -0.32 40.84
CA GLU A 326 -13.63 -1.61 41.29
C GLU A 326 -15.15 -1.72 41.23
N GLU A 327 -15.90 -0.64 40.98
CA GLU A 327 -17.38 -0.71 40.87
C GLU A 327 -17.92 -0.82 39.43
N ALA A 328 -17.07 -1.00 38.43
CA ALA A 328 -17.51 -1.27 37.05
C ALA A 328 -17.31 -2.73 36.60
N VAL A 329 -16.74 -3.60 37.44
CA VAL A 329 -16.48 -5.01 37.10
C VAL A 329 -17.64 -5.90 37.58
N ALA A 330 -18.86 -5.58 37.13
CA ALA A 330 -20.02 -6.45 37.30
C ALA A 330 -21.11 -6.14 36.27
N LYS A 331 -20.79 -6.31 34.97
CA LYS A 331 -21.74 -6.67 33.91
C LYS A 331 -21.03 -6.82 32.56
N GLN A 332 -20.64 -8.05 32.26
CA GLN A 332 -20.95 -8.78 31.02
C GLN A 332 -20.10 -10.05 31.03
N THR A 333 -20.69 -11.15 31.50
CA THR A 333 -20.21 -12.49 31.13
C THR A 333 -20.43 -12.66 29.64
N GLN A 334 -19.45 -12.24 28.85
CA GLN A 334 -19.24 -12.75 27.51
C GLN A 334 -18.36 -14.00 27.66
N ASN A 335 -18.70 -15.08 26.95
CA ASN A 335 -17.98 -16.35 27.02
C ASN A 335 -16.50 -16.15 26.63
N GLU A 336 -15.60 -16.03 27.61
CA GLU A 336 -14.15 -16.01 27.39
C GLU A 336 -13.75 -17.34 26.71
N THR A 337 -13.36 -17.27 25.44
CA THR A 337 -12.86 -18.46 24.74
C THR A 337 -11.37 -18.59 25.03
N VAL A 338 -10.99 -19.60 25.82
CA VAL A 338 -9.60 -19.88 26.19
C VAL A 338 -9.11 -21.13 25.46
N VAL A 339 -7.93 -21.03 24.83
CA VAL A 339 -7.22 -22.15 24.22
C VAL A 339 -5.97 -22.45 25.04
N VAL A 340 -5.71 -23.73 25.31
CA VAL A 340 -4.50 -24.20 25.98
C VAL A 340 -3.60 -24.88 24.95
N LEU A 341 -2.36 -24.43 24.88
CA LEU A 341 -1.28 -25.10 24.16
C LEU A 341 -0.42 -25.86 25.19
N GLU A 342 -0.59 -27.17 25.30
CA GLU A 342 0.33 -28.01 26.05
C GLU A 342 1.60 -28.17 25.23
N THR A 343 2.70 -27.57 25.68
CA THR A 343 4.01 -27.69 25.04
C THR A 343 4.90 -28.67 25.82
N ASN A 344 6.02 -29.06 25.23
CA ASN A 344 7.03 -29.86 25.94
C ASN A 344 7.79 -29.09 27.05
N GLN A 345 7.53 -27.78 27.21
CA GLN A 345 8.03 -26.98 28.35
C GLN A 345 6.94 -26.60 29.37
N GLY A 346 5.68 -27.01 29.15
CA GLY A 346 4.54 -26.67 29.99
C GLY A 346 3.35 -26.11 29.21
N ALA A 347 2.27 -25.76 29.91
CA ALA A 347 1.05 -25.25 29.29
C ALA A 347 1.07 -23.73 29.14
N VAL A 348 0.58 -23.24 27.99
CA VAL A 348 0.32 -21.81 27.73
C VAL A 348 -1.18 -21.63 27.53
N GLU A 349 -1.83 -20.90 28.42
CA GLU A 349 -3.25 -20.55 28.28
C GLU A 349 -3.39 -19.21 27.57
N ILE A 350 -4.18 -19.19 26.50
CA ILE A 350 -4.38 -18.03 25.63
C ILE A 350 -5.86 -17.66 25.63
N GLU A 351 -6.14 -16.42 25.99
CA GLU A 351 -7.46 -15.81 25.81
C GLU A 351 -7.60 -15.28 24.38
N LEU A 352 -8.71 -15.62 23.72
CA LEU A 352 -9.00 -15.18 22.35
C LEU A 352 -9.97 -14.00 22.33
N TYR A 353 -9.92 -13.22 21.25
CA TYR A 353 -10.75 -12.03 21.04
C TYR A 353 -11.76 -12.20 19.90
N PRO A 354 -12.79 -13.06 20.04
CA PRO A 354 -13.75 -13.33 18.98
C PRO A 354 -14.54 -12.09 18.53
N ASP A 355 -14.76 -11.12 19.42
CA ASP A 355 -15.43 -9.85 19.07
C ASP A 355 -14.57 -8.94 18.18
N LYS A 356 -13.25 -9.13 18.20
CA LYS A 356 -12.27 -8.28 17.50
C LYS A 356 -11.78 -8.92 16.22
N ALA A 357 -11.59 -10.25 16.24
CA ALA A 357 -11.11 -11.03 15.11
C ALA A 357 -11.93 -12.34 14.98
N PRO A 358 -13.22 -12.24 14.62
CA PRO A 358 -14.15 -13.37 14.65
C PRO A 358 -13.73 -14.52 13.74
N LYS A 359 -13.33 -14.24 12.48
CA LYS A 359 -12.90 -15.32 11.56
C LYS A 359 -11.58 -15.92 11.99
N THR A 360 -10.66 -15.12 12.50
CA THR A 360 -9.36 -15.61 12.96
C THR A 360 -9.52 -16.52 14.18
N CYS A 361 -10.38 -16.14 15.13
CA CYS A 361 -10.71 -16.96 16.29
C CYS A 361 -11.44 -18.24 15.87
N GLU A 362 -12.41 -18.15 14.95
CA GLU A 362 -13.11 -19.32 14.38
C GLU A 362 -12.13 -20.30 13.73
N ASN A 363 -11.21 -19.78 12.90
CA ASN A 363 -10.16 -20.55 12.26
C ASN A 363 -9.28 -21.26 13.28
N PHE A 364 -8.72 -20.51 14.24
CA PHE A 364 -7.80 -21.05 15.24
C PHE A 364 -8.48 -22.11 16.12
N VAL A 365 -9.68 -21.82 16.63
CA VAL A 365 -10.48 -22.76 17.44
C VAL A 365 -10.87 -24.00 16.64
N GLY A 366 -11.26 -23.83 15.37
CA GLY A 366 -11.63 -24.95 14.51
C GLY A 366 -10.45 -25.87 14.24
N LEU A 367 -9.26 -25.32 13.99
CA LEU A 367 -8.03 -26.08 13.80
C LEU A 367 -7.61 -26.80 15.09
N VAL A 368 -7.71 -26.15 16.25
CA VAL A 368 -7.49 -26.75 17.56
C VAL A 368 -8.43 -27.94 17.80
N LYS A 369 -9.73 -27.79 17.55
CA LYS A 369 -10.72 -28.88 17.71
C LYS A 369 -10.49 -30.06 16.77
N LYS A 370 -9.87 -29.83 15.61
CA LYS A 370 -9.45 -30.89 14.67
C LYS A 370 -8.14 -31.58 15.07
N GLY A 371 -7.48 -31.15 16.16
CA GLY A 371 -6.15 -31.63 16.55
C GLY A 371 -5.04 -31.20 15.58
N TYR A 372 -5.27 -30.16 14.77
CA TYR A 372 -4.36 -29.74 13.71
C TYR A 372 -2.99 -29.31 14.25
N TYR A 373 -2.96 -28.70 15.44
CA TYR A 373 -1.75 -28.19 16.06
C TYR A 373 -0.99 -29.22 16.90
N ASP A 374 -1.52 -30.43 17.07
CA ASP A 374 -0.90 -31.47 17.89
C ASP A 374 0.38 -31.97 17.20
N GLY A 375 1.50 -31.94 17.92
CA GLY A 375 2.83 -32.28 17.42
C GLY A 375 3.53 -31.19 16.60
N ILE A 376 2.90 -30.04 16.35
CA ILE A 376 3.50 -28.95 15.56
C ILE A 376 4.58 -28.22 16.36
N ILE A 377 5.70 -27.92 15.71
CA ILE A 377 6.84 -27.20 16.31
C ILE A 377 6.71 -25.68 16.19
N PHE A 378 7.37 -24.97 17.11
CA PHE A 378 7.76 -23.58 16.92
C PHE A 378 9.00 -23.54 16.01
N HIS A 379 8.76 -23.43 14.70
CA HIS A 379 9.82 -23.56 13.69
C HIS A 379 10.71 -22.32 13.58
N ARG A 380 10.34 -21.20 14.21
CA ARG A 380 11.13 -19.96 14.26
C ARG A 380 10.94 -19.24 15.58
N VAL A 381 12.03 -19.00 16.31
CA VAL A 381 12.05 -18.35 17.62
C VAL A 381 13.12 -17.28 17.61
N ILE A 382 12.74 -16.03 17.89
CA ILE A 382 13.68 -14.90 17.93
C ILE A 382 13.56 -14.22 19.28
N LYS A 383 14.66 -14.28 20.03
CA LYS A 383 14.78 -13.64 21.34
C LYS A 383 14.57 -12.13 21.25
N GLY A 384 13.71 -11.60 22.12
CA GLY A 384 13.29 -10.20 22.13
C GLY A 384 12.28 -9.85 21.03
N PHE A 385 11.70 -10.83 20.34
CA PHE A 385 10.75 -10.60 19.25
C PHE A 385 9.51 -11.49 19.38
N MET A 386 9.58 -12.77 18.99
CA MET A 386 8.42 -13.65 18.94
C MET A 386 8.77 -15.14 18.79
N LEU A 387 7.77 -16.00 19.05
CA LEU A 387 7.77 -17.43 18.77
C LEU A 387 6.74 -17.72 17.69
N GLN A 388 7.14 -18.28 16.55
CA GLN A 388 6.25 -18.60 15.42
C GLN A 388 6.05 -20.10 15.30
N GLY A 389 4.78 -20.51 15.18
CA GLY A 389 4.34 -21.90 15.05
C GLY A 389 3.16 -22.04 14.10
N GLY A 390 2.55 -23.22 14.09
CA GLY A 390 1.33 -23.49 13.32
C GLY A 390 1.53 -23.92 11.86
N ASP A 391 2.75 -24.35 11.49
CA ASP A 391 3.03 -25.00 10.20
C ASP A 391 3.26 -26.50 10.43
N PRO A 392 2.39 -27.41 9.94
CA PRO A 392 2.56 -28.85 10.10
C PRO A 392 3.84 -29.40 9.48
N THR A 393 4.40 -28.70 8.49
CA THR A 393 5.65 -29.11 7.84
C THR A 393 6.89 -28.67 8.63
N GLY A 394 6.73 -27.72 9.57
CA GLY A 394 7.84 -27.15 10.34
C GLY A 394 8.86 -26.35 9.49
N THR A 395 8.49 -25.95 8.28
CA THR A 395 9.36 -25.22 7.33
C THR A 395 9.14 -23.70 7.33
N GLY A 396 8.02 -23.25 7.89
CA GLY A 396 7.52 -21.87 7.82
C GLY A 396 6.80 -21.54 6.52
N ARG A 397 6.68 -22.48 5.57
CA ARG A 397 6.03 -22.25 4.25
C ARG A 397 4.65 -22.90 4.14
N GLY A 398 4.38 -23.90 4.97
CA GLY A 398 3.14 -24.67 4.95
C GLY A 398 2.05 -24.08 5.83
N GLY A 399 1.04 -24.90 6.11
CA GLY A 399 -0.12 -24.51 6.89
C GLY A 399 -1.33 -24.12 6.02
N GLU A 400 -2.52 -24.46 6.49
CA GLU A 400 -3.80 -24.19 5.82
C GLU A 400 -4.83 -23.71 6.85
N SER A 401 -5.72 -22.80 6.44
CA SER A 401 -6.84 -22.42 7.31
C SER A 401 -7.82 -23.58 7.49
N LEU A 402 -8.75 -23.42 8.42
CA LEU A 402 -9.90 -24.30 8.62
C LEU A 402 -10.69 -24.57 7.32
N TRP A 403 -10.65 -23.63 6.39
CA TRP A 403 -11.34 -23.64 5.10
C TRP A 403 -10.45 -24.06 3.91
N GLY A 404 -9.19 -24.46 4.16
CA GLY A 404 -8.27 -24.96 3.13
C GLY A 404 -7.60 -23.88 2.27
N GLY A 405 -7.71 -22.60 2.63
CA GLY A 405 -7.15 -21.50 1.84
C GLY A 405 -6.74 -20.28 2.67
N ASN A 406 -6.35 -19.19 2.00
CA ASN A 406 -6.06 -17.92 2.68
C ASN A 406 -7.35 -17.25 3.16
N PHE A 407 -7.27 -16.50 4.27
CA PHE A 407 -8.35 -15.62 4.69
C PHE A 407 -7.87 -14.22 5.09
N GLN A 408 -8.82 -13.29 5.06
CA GLN A 408 -8.62 -11.85 5.27
C GLN A 408 -8.06 -11.49 6.66
N ASP A 409 -7.28 -10.42 6.74
CA ASP A 409 -6.90 -9.81 8.02
C ASP A 409 -8.10 -9.14 8.73
N GLU A 410 -8.05 -9.10 10.07
CA GLU A 410 -9.06 -8.47 10.91
C GLU A 410 -8.38 -7.48 11.88
N PHE A 411 -8.36 -6.20 11.49
CA PHE A 411 -7.73 -5.15 12.32
C PHE A 411 -8.77 -4.39 13.13
N ALA A 412 -8.91 -4.72 14.40
CA ALA A 412 -9.78 -3.99 15.31
C ALA A 412 -9.09 -2.76 15.95
N ASP A 413 -9.89 -1.80 16.41
CA ASP A 413 -9.43 -0.67 17.18
C ASP A 413 -9.21 -1.05 18.66
N GLY A 414 -8.17 -0.47 19.26
CA GLY A 414 -7.75 -0.76 20.64
C GLY A 414 -6.78 -1.93 20.79
N LEU A 415 -6.45 -2.65 19.71
CA LEU A 415 -5.42 -3.70 19.69
C LEU A 415 -4.13 -3.17 19.04
N ALA A 416 -3.01 -3.32 19.74
CA ALA A 416 -1.69 -2.93 19.25
C ALA A 416 -0.60 -3.83 19.84
N PHE A 417 0.51 -4.00 19.12
CA PHE A 417 1.69 -4.73 19.56
C PHE A 417 2.56 -3.91 20.53
N ASN A 418 2.01 -3.54 21.68
CA ASN A 418 2.65 -2.68 22.68
C ASN A 418 3.21 -3.43 23.90
N GLU A 419 3.02 -4.75 23.98
CA GLU A 419 3.47 -5.59 25.09
C GLU A 419 3.83 -7.01 24.63
N ALA A 420 4.43 -7.79 25.54
CA ALA A 420 4.69 -9.21 25.33
C ALA A 420 3.44 -10.07 25.57
N GLY A 421 3.43 -11.27 24.99
CA GLY A 421 2.35 -12.25 25.14
C GLY A 421 1.18 -12.04 24.18
N ILE A 422 1.30 -11.16 23.18
CA ILE A 422 0.24 -10.94 22.18
C ILE A 422 0.26 -12.09 21.17
N LEU A 423 -0.91 -12.69 20.92
CA LEU A 423 -1.11 -13.71 19.90
C LEU A 423 -1.61 -13.06 18.60
N ALA A 424 -0.93 -13.35 17.49
CA ALA A 424 -1.29 -12.82 16.19
C ALA A 424 -1.01 -13.81 15.05
N MET A 425 -1.69 -13.61 13.91
CA MET A 425 -1.50 -14.45 12.73
C MET A 425 -0.19 -14.14 12.04
N ALA A 426 0.57 -15.19 11.72
CA ALA A 426 1.66 -15.08 10.76
C ALA A 426 1.05 -15.13 9.35
N ASN A 427 1.52 -14.23 8.48
CA ASN A 427 1.06 -14.14 7.10
C ASN A 427 2.26 -13.87 6.18
N ALA A 428 2.06 -14.07 4.88
CA ALA A 428 3.02 -13.78 3.83
C ALA A 428 2.63 -12.48 3.09
N GLY A 429 2.00 -11.54 3.79
CA GLY A 429 1.40 -10.32 3.24
C GLY A 429 -0.11 -10.21 3.52
N PRO A 430 -0.74 -9.10 3.12
CA PRO A 430 -2.14 -8.83 3.42
C PRO A 430 -3.08 -9.96 2.95
N HIS A 431 -4.02 -10.34 3.81
CA HIS A 431 -5.06 -11.33 3.58
C HIS A 431 -4.55 -12.76 3.25
N THR A 432 -3.36 -13.10 3.73
CA THR A 432 -2.77 -14.44 3.55
C THR A 432 -2.71 -15.25 4.85
N ASN A 433 -3.65 -15.02 5.76
CA ASN A 433 -3.75 -15.78 6.99
C ASN A 433 -4.12 -17.23 6.68
N ARG A 434 -3.44 -18.18 7.33
CA ARG A 434 -3.67 -19.63 7.21
C ARG A 434 -3.75 -20.27 8.61
N SER A 435 -2.85 -21.19 8.95
CA SER A 435 -2.76 -21.77 10.30
C SER A 435 -1.63 -21.21 11.14
N GLN A 436 -0.64 -20.56 10.54
CA GLN A 436 0.54 -20.09 11.27
C GLN A 436 0.22 -18.87 12.14
N PHE A 437 0.79 -18.84 13.33
CA PHE A 437 0.63 -17.77 14.32
C PHE A 437 1.97 -17.50 15.00
N PHE A 438 2.04 -16.37 15.69
CA PHE A 438 3.15 -16.07 16.59
C PHE A 438 2.69 -15.46 17.91
N ILE A 439 3.50 -15.67 18.95
CA ILE A 439 3.34 -15.06 20.27
C ILE A 439 4.51 -14.09 20.47
N THR A 440 4.22 -12.82 20.76
CA THR A 440 5.28 -11.83 21.00
C THR A 440 5.96 -12.02 22.35
N THR A 441 7.25 -11.69 22.43
CA THR A 441 8.01 -11.68 23.70
C THR A 441 8.50 -10.28 24.09
N ALA A 442 8.26 -9.29 23.24
CA ALA A 442 8.50 -7.87 23.50
C ALA A 442 7.46 -7.02 22.75
N PRO A 443 7.38 -5.70 23.02
CA PRO A 443 6.61 -4.78 22.18
C PRO A 443 7.14 -4.76 20.74
N THR A 444 6.25 -4.88 19.75
CA THR A 444 6.60 -4.94 18.32
C THR A 444 5.69 -4.03 17.46
N PRO A 445 5.67 -2.70 17.71
CA PRO A 445 4.68 -1.79 17.11
C PRO A 445 4.74 -1.70 15.58
N TRP A 446 5.85 -2.06 14.94
CA TRP A 446 5.99 -2.09 13.48
C TRP A 446 5.15 -3.18 12.78
N LEU A 447 4.58 -4.11 13.55
CA LEU A 447 3.64 -5.14 13.10
C LEU A 447 2.17 -4.67 13.12
N ASN A 448 1.89 -3.50 13.71
CA ASN A 448 0.53 -2.94 13.78
C ASN A 448 -0.06 -2.78 12.38
N LYS A 449 -1.33 -3.20 12.23
CA LYS A 449 -2.09 -3.20 10.96
C LYS A 449 -1.42 -4.00 9.82
N LYS A 450 -0.52 -4.93 10.16
CA LYS A 450 0.06 -5.92 9.23
C LYS A 450 -0.27 -7.37 9.61
N HIS A 451 -0.45 -7.62 10.90
CA HIS A 451 -0.81 -8.94 11.44
C HIS A 451 -2.06 -8.82 12.30
N THR A 452 -2.97 -9.76 12.13
CA THR A 452 -4.23 -9.81 12.90
C THR A 452 -3.94 -10.23 14.33
N ILE A 453 -4.16 -9.33 15.29
CA ILE A 453 -4.12 -9.65 16.72
C ILE A 453 -5.46 -10.30 17.07
N PHE A 454 -5.42 -11.51 17.61
CA PHE A 454 -6.64 -12.28 17.90
C PHE A 454 -6.65 -12.94 19.27
N GLY A 455 -5.64 -12.69 20.11
CA GLY A 455 -5.63 -13.13 21.49
C GLY A 455 -4.41 -12.65 22.27
N LYS A 456 -4.30 -13.11 23.52
CA LYS A 456 -3.17 -12.85 24.40
C LYS A 456 -2.95 -14.01 25.36
N VAL A 457 -1.70 -14.27 25.73
CA VAL A 457 -1.34 -15.21 26.78
C VAL A 457 -1.90 -14.72 28.12
N ARG A 458 -2.78 -15.52 28.71
CA ARG A 458 -3.38 -15.31 30.03
C ARG A 458 -2.57 -15.97 31.14
N ALA A 459 -1.99 -17.14 30.87
CA ALA A 459 -1.11 -17.87 31.80
C ALA A 459 -0.03 -18.65 31.03
N GLY A 460 1.11 -18.92 31.67
CA GLY A 460 2.24 -19.64 31.05
C GLY A 460 3.23 -18.74 30.30
N MET A 461 3.34 -17.45 30.64
CA MET A 461 4.35 -16.56 30.05
C MET A 461 5.79 -16.98 30.40
N ASP A 462 6.00 -17.64 31.54
CA ASP A 462 7.27 -18.28 31.91
C ASP A 462 7.66 -19.40 30.94
N VAL A 463 6.69 -20.20 30.48
CA VAL A 463 6.90 -21.22 29.43
C VAL A 463 7.27 -20.58 28.10
N VAL A 464 6.56 -19.51 27.72
CA VAL A 464 6.88 -18.71 26.50
C VAL A 464 8.32 -18.15 26.58
N ARG A 465 8.73 -17.66 27.75
CA ARG A 465 10.11 -17.20 28.00
C ARG A 465 11.12 -18.35 28.01
N GLY A 466 10.73 -19.54 28.47
CA GLY A 466 11.56 -20.74 28.40
C GLY A 466 11.91 -21.08 26.96
N ILE A 467 10.89 -21.22 26.11
CA ILE A 467 11.04 -21.50 24.68
C ILE A 467 11.83 -20.40 23.96
N GLU A 468 11.60 -19.13 24.30
CA GLU A 468 12.36 -17.99 23.74
C GLU A 468 13.88 -18.07 24.00
N ASN A 469 14.28 -18.63 25.14
CA ASN A 469 15.68 -18.67 25.56
C ASN A 469 16.45 -19.91 25.04
N GLU A 470 15.78 -20.78 24.29
CA GLU A 470 16.41 -21.93 23.66
C GLU A 470 17.42 -21.52 22.59
N LYS A 471 18.47 -22.33 22.41
CA LYS A 471 19.49 -22.06 21.40
C LYS A 471 18.91 -22.31 20.01
N THR A 472 19.04 -21.32 19.13
CA THR A 472 18.62 -21.41 17.74
C THR A 472 19.78 -21.64 16.78
N ASP A 473 19.46 -22.03 15.55
CA ASP A 473 20.39 -22.07 14.42
C ASP A 473 20.42 -20.75 13.65
N ALA A 474 21.12 -20.72 12.51
CA ALA A 474 21.25 -19.53 11.67
C ALA A 474 19.94 -19.09 10.98
N GLN A 475 18.89 -19.91 11.01
CA GLN A 475 17.56 -19.61 10.47
C GLN A 475 16.55 -19.30 11.58
N ASP A 476 17.04 -19.02 12.79
CA ASP A 476 16.23 -18.79 14.00
C ASP A 476 15.39 -20.02 14.42
N LYS A 477 15.73 -21.23 13.96
CA LYS A 477 15.03 -22.46 14.37
C LYS A 477 15.63 -23.01 15.66
N PRO A 478 14.83 -23.35 16.70
CA PRO A 478 15.34 -24.00 17.90
C PRO A 478 16.09 -25.31 17.57
N ARG A 479 17.27 -25.48 18.18
CA ARG A 479 18.07 -26.70 18.04
C ARG A 479 17.42 -27.89 18.73
N ASP A 480 16.95 -27.64 19.95
CA ASP A 480 16.12 -28.58 20.68
C ASP A 480 14.66 -28.33 20.32
N GLU A 481 13.95 -29.39 19.96
CA GLU A 481 12.58 -29.30 19.46
C GLU A 481 11.67 -28.65 20.50
N GLN A 482 10.99 -27.56 20.10
CA GLN A 482 9.97 -26.88 20.90
C GLN A 482 8.64 -27.12 20.21
N LYS A 483 7.74 -27.90 20.83
CA LYS A 483 6.51 -28.35 20.19
C LYS A 483 5.28 -28.20 21.04
N ILE A 484 4.16 -28.01 20.37
CA ILE A 484 2.81 -28.16 20.91
C ILE A 484 2.56 -29.67 20.95
N VAL A 485 2.59 -30.26 22.14
CA VAL A 485 2.23 -31.67 22.35
C VAL A 485 0.75 -31.85 22.06
N LYS A 486 -0.08 -30.91 22.52
CA LYS A 486 -1.52 -30.92 22.30
C LYS A 486 -2.11 -29.51 22.38
N ALA A 487 -3.13 -29.22 21.59
CA ALA A 487 -3.93 -28.01 21.73
C ALA A 487 -5.40 -28.34 21.99
N TYR A 488 -6.05 -27.64 22.91
CA TYR A 488 -7.48 -27.80 23.16
C TYR A 488 -8.16 -26.51 23.64
N VAL A 489 -9.48 -26.43 23.46
CA VAL A 489 -10.32 -25.34 23.98
C VAL A 489 -10.77 -25.71 25.39
N LYS A 490 -10.63 -24.78 26.34
CA LYS A 490 -10.95 -24.99 27.76
C LYS A 490 -12.44 -24.87 28.06
#